data_AF-A0A3B0JLY7-F1
#
_entry.id   AF-A0A3B0JLY7-F1
#
_cell.length_a   1.000
_cell.length_b   1.000
_cell.length_c   1.000
_cell.angle_alpha   90.00
_cell.angle_beta   90.00
_cell.angle_gamma   90.00
#
_symmetry.space_group_name_H-M   'P 1'
#
loop_
_entity.id
_entity.type
_entity.pdbx_description
1 polymer ?
#
loop_
_entity_poly.entity_id
_entity_poly.type
_entity_poly.pdbx_seq_one_letter_code
_entity_poly.pdbx_strand_id
1 'polypeptide(L)'
;MGEYEVSDVPGQIIDYIARDSKGHILSQKEHITKGKFSFMSEVYDAYEICFISKVPPHQRGIPQEVSLVTKKGVETKSYEGIGEASKLKPLEVDLKRLEDLSDSIVRDFVLMRKREEEMRDTNGKSENTLQAQNNMIMF
;
A
#
# COMPACT_ATOMS: atom_id res chain seq x y z
N MET A 1 3.99 -7.00 -1.84
CA MET A 1 4.87 -7.34 -2.99
C MET A 1 4.15 -6.98 -4.28
N GLY A 2 4.87 -6.84 -5.38
CA GLY A 2 4.25 -6.65 -6.68
C GLY A 2 5.21 -6.84 -7.83
N GLU A 3 4.66 -6.80 -9.03
CA GLU A 3 5.38 -6.83 -10.28
C GLU A 3 4.83 -5.75 -11.21
N TYR A 4 5.72 -5.20 -12.02
CA TYR A 4 5.40 -4.16 -12.98
C TYR A 4 6.00 -4.47 -14.34
N GLU A 5 5.34 -3.98 -15.38
CA GLU A 5 5.80 -4.00 -16.75
C GLU A 5 5.42 -2.67 -17.41
N VAL A 6 6.40 -2.05 -18.04
CA VAL A 6 6.31 -0.72 -18.62
C VAL A 6 6.53 -0.86 -20.12
N SER A 7 5.65 -0.25 -20.90
CA SER A 7 5.81 -0.16 -22.34
C SER A 7 7.10 0.59 -22.71
N ASP A 8 7.86 0.00 -23.63
CA ASP A 8 9.07 0.62 -24.16
C ASP A 8 8.70 1.74 -25.13
N VAL A 9 9.23 2.93 -24.87
CA VAL A 9 9.01 4.12 -25.69
C VAL A 9 10.36 4.75 -25.98
N PRO A 10 10.74 4.89 -27.27
CA PRO A 10 12.03 5.44 -27.65
C PRO A 10 12.27 6.83 -27.06
N GLY A 11 13.41 7.00 -26.42
CA GLY A 11 13.84 8.27 -25.85
C GLY A 11 13.20 8.62 -24.50
N GLN A 12 12.34 7.78 -23.92
CA GLN A 12 11.78 7.99 -22.58
C GLN A 12 12.16 6.85 -21.66
N ILE A 13 12.53 7.19 -20.43
CA ILE A 13 12.88 6.22 -19.40
C ILE A 13 11.95 6.42 -18.21
N ILE A 14 11.64 5.34 -17.52
CA ILE A 14 10.77 5.36 -16.35
C ILE A 14 11.59 4.96 -15.13
N ASP A 15 11.43 5.71 -14.06
CA ASP A 15 11.92 5.32 -12.74
C ASP A 15 10.74 4.88 -11.87
N TYR A 16 11.04 4.01 -10.91
CA TYR A 16 10.10 3.52 -9.91
C TYR A 16 10.57 3.92 -8.52
N ILE A 17 9.64 4.39 -7.69
CA ILE A 17 9.88 4.64 -6.28
C ILE A 17 8.65 4.30 -5.44
N ALA A 18 8.87 3.61 -4.34
CA ALA A 18 7.86 3.35 -3.33
C ALA A 18 8.24 4.05 -2.03
N ARG A 19 7.28 4.77 -1.43
CA ARG A 19 7.49 5.51 -0.17
C ARG A 19 6.38 5.26 0.83
N ASP A 20 6.70 5.36 2.12
CA ASP A 20 5.69 5.41 3.18
C ASP A 20 5.06 6.81 3.29
N SER A 21 4.06 6.94 4.17
CA SER A 21 3.37 8.20 4.48
C SER A 21 4.27 9.31 5.04
N LYS A 22 5.48 8.97 5.53
CA LYS A 22 6.47 9.91 6.06
C LYS A 22 7.51 10.30 5.00
N GLY A 23 7.42 9.73 3.80
CA GLY A 23 8.35 9.96 2.70
C GLY A 23 9.61 9.10 2.76
N HIS A 24 9.70 8.11 3.66
CA HIS A 24 10.82 7.18 3.66
C HIS A 24 10.74 6.27 2.44
N ILE A 25 11.87 6.08 1.78
CA ILE A 25 11.98 5.25 0.58
C ILE A 25 12.02 3.78 1.01
N LEU A 26 10.99 3.03 0.61
CA LEU A 26 10.87 1.59 0.88
C LEU A 26 11.54 0.77 -0.22
N SER A 27 11.52 1.27 -1.46
CA SER A 27 12.14 0.63 -2.62
C SER A 27 12.26 1.63 -3.76
N GLN A 28 13.34 1.57 -4.54
CA GLN A 28 13.51 2.40 -5.73
C GLN A 28 14.33 1.69 -6.80
N LYS A 29 14.07 2.00 -8.07
CA LYS A 29 14.85 1.56 -9.24
C LYS A 29 14.76 2.60 -10.34
N GLU A 30 15.86 2.78 -11.05
CA GLU A 30 15.95 3.68 -12.19
C GLU A 30 15.92 2.90 -13.51
N HIS A 31 15.44 3.53 -14.58
CA HIS A 31 15.44 3.01 -15.95
C HIS A 31 14.81 1.62 -16.04
N ILE A 32 13.59 1.49 -15.50
CA ILE A 32 12.88 0.23 -15.41
C ILE A 32 12.07 -0.09 -16.67
N THR A 33 11.99 -1.38 -16.98
CA THR A 33 11.12 -1.92 -18.04
C THR A 33 10.18 -2.98 -17.47
N LYS A 34 10.73 -4.01 -16.83
CA LYS A 34 9.98 -5.06 -16.13
C LYS A 34 10.67 -5.41 -14.83
N GLY A 35 9.90 -5.72 -13.80
CA GLY A 35 10.50 -6.09 -12.53
C GLY A 35 9.52 -6.51 -11.46
N LYS A 36 10.09 -6.99 -10.36
CA LYS A 36 9.39 -7.31 -9.12
C LYS A 36 9.93 -6.45 -7.99
N PHE A 37 9.07 -6.16 -7.02
CA PHE A 37 9.41 -5.47 -5.79
C PHE A 37 8.75 -6.13 -4.58
N SER A 38 9.43 -6.03 -3.44
CA SER A 38 8.90 -6.40 -2.15
C SER A 38 9.48 -5.48 -1.10
N PHE A 39 8.63 -5.00 -0.21
CA PHE A 39 9.01 -4.24 0.98
C PHE A 39 8.06 -4.61 2.11
N MET A 40 8.53 -4.46 3.33
CA MET A 40 7.72 -4.58 4.54
C MET A 40 7.58 -3.20 5.16
N SER A 41 6.37 -2.87 5.63
CA SER A 41 6.15 -1.67 6.42
C SER A 41 6.02 -2.07 7.89
N GLU A 42 6.79 -1.41 8.76
CA GLU A 42 6.69 -1.60 10.21
C GLU A 42 5.42 -0.96 10.77
N VAL A 43 4.92 0.09 10.10
CA VAL A 43 3.73 0.83 10.49
C VAL A 43 2.58 0.49 9.56
N TYR A 44 1.40 0.21 10.13
CA TYR A 44 0.16 0.00 9.38
C TYR A 44 -0.34 1.35 8.84
N ASP A 45 0.24 1.79 7.73
CA ASP A 45 -0.05 3.08 7.11
C ASP A 45 -0.10 2.97 5.56
N ALA A 46 -0.49 4.06 4.90
CA ALA A 46 -0.45 4.19 3.46
C ALA A 46 0.99 4.21 2.93
N TYR A 47 1.16 3.66 1.74
CA TYR A 47 2.37 3.78 0.95
C TYR A 47 1.98 4.19 -0.48
N GLU A 48 2.87 4.92 -1.14
CA GLU A 48 2.75 5.29 -2.55
C GLU A 48 3.71 4.45 -3.39
N ILE A 49 3.29 4.14 -4.63
CA ILE A 49 4.15 3.58 -5.68
C ILE A 49 4.05 4.54 -6.86
N CYS A 50 5.16 5.20 -7.18
CA CYS A 50 5.24 6.18 -8.25
C CYS A 50 6.08 5.64 -9.41
N PHE A 51 5.57 5.84 -10.63
CA PHE A 51 6.30 5.67 -11.87
C PHE A 51 6.56 7.06 -12.47
N ILE A 52 7.82 7.41 -12.66
CA ILE A 52 8.25 8.75 -13.05
C ILE A 52 8.84 8.67 -14.45
N SER A 53 8.13 9.23 -15.44
CA SER A 53 8.63 9.32 -16.81
C SER A 53 9.60 10.49 -16.93
N LYS A 54 10.83 10.18 -17.32
CA LYS A 54 11.88 11.16 -17.63
C LYS A 54 11.96 11.31 -19.14
N VAL A 55 11.56 12.49 -19.62
CA VAL A 55 11.62 12.88 -21.03
C VAL A 55 12.83 13.80 -21.24
N PRO A 56 13.68 13.55 -22.25
CA PRO A 56 14.79 14.43 -22.58
C PRO A 56 14.31 15.85 -22.89
N PRO A 57 15.09 16.88 -22.51
CA PRO A 57 14.80 18.24 -22.94
C PRO A 57 14.78 18.26 -24.48
N HIS A 58 13.80 18.97 -25.06
CA HIS A 58 13.53 19.06 -26.51
C HIS A 58 12.72 17.90 -27.13
N GLN A 59 12.27 16.92 -26.34
CA GLN A 59 11.31 15.91 -26.82
C GLN A 59 9.94 16.10 -26.16
N ARG A 60 8.88 15.79 -26.91
CA ARG A 60 7.53 15.70 -26.36
C ARG A 60 7.35 14.34 -25.72
N GLY A 61 6.88 14.31 -24.47
CA GLY A 61 6.52 13.07 -23.80
C GLY A 61 5.45 12.31 -24.56
N ILE A 62 5.59 10.99 -24.59
CA ILE A 62 4.65 10.06 -25.22
C ILE A 62 4.05 9.26 -24.07
N PRO A 63 2.72 9.11 -24.00
CA PRO A 63 2.09 8.32 -22.93
C PRO A 63 2.68 6.90 -22.90
N GLN A 64 3.19 6.50 -21.73
CA GLN A 64 3.66 5.15 -21.47
C GLN A 64 2.59 4.40 -20.68
N GLU A 65 2.27 3.19 -21.14
CA GLU A 65 1.44 2.24 -20.40
C GLU A 65 2.28 1.54 -19.33
N VAL A 66 1.74 1.46 -18.12
CA VAL A 66 2.32 0.76 -16.98
C VAL A 66 1.31 -0.26 -16.48
N SER A 67 1.67 -1.54 -16.59
CA SER A 67 0.96 -2.63 -15.93
C SER A 67 1.55 -2.84 -14.53
N LEU A 68 0.70 -2.79 -13.51
CA LEU A 68 1.09 -2.96 -12.11
C LEU A 68 0.19 -3.99 -11.46
N VAL A 69 0.78 -5.07 -10.96
CA VAL A 69 0.10 -6.10 -10.16
C VAL A 69 0.66 -6.06 -8.75
N THR A 70 -0.18 -5.77 -7.77
CA THR A 70 0.23 -5.71 -6.35
C THR A 70 -0.55 -6.70 -5.52
N LYS A 71 0.11 -7.27 -4.50
CA LYS A 71 -0.49 -8.13 -3.48
C LYS A 71 -0.16 -7.56 -2.10
N LYS A 72 -1.17 -7.48 -1.24
CA LYS A 72 -1.07 -6.99 0.14
C LYS A 72 -1.50 -8.09 1.13
N GLY A 73 -0.92 -8.07 2.34
CA GLY A 73 -1.37 -8.93 3.43
C GLY A 73 -1.09 -10.42 3.18
N VAL A 74 -2.03 -11.28 3.59
CA VAL A 74 -1.91 -12.75 3.56
C VAL A 74 -1.61 -13.30 2.16
N GLU A 75 -2.05 -12.58 1.11
CA GLU A 75 -1.77 -12.91 -0.29
C GLU A 75 -0.29 -12.79 -0.69
N THR A 76 0.53 -12.20 0.18
CA THR A 76 1.99 -12.17 0.01
C THR A 76 2.70 -13.41 0.56
N LYS A 77 2.01 -14.32 1.24
CA LYS A 77 2.58 -15.60 1.66
C LYS A 77 2.41 -16.62 0.54
N SER A 78 3.52 -17.11 -0.02
CA SER A 78 3.49 -18.27 -0.92
C SER A 78 3.28 -19.52 -0.08
N TYR A 79 2.03 -20.01 -0.03
CA TYR A 79 1.67 -21.25 0.67
C TYR A 79 2.15 -22.50 -0.06
N GLU A 80 2.41 -22.38 -1.36
CA GLU A 80 2.91 -23.46 -2.23
C GLU A 80 4.32 -23.92 -1.81
N GLY A 81 5.19 -23.00 -1.40
CA GLY A 81 6.55 -23.33 -0.93
C GLY A 81 6.62 -23.89 0.51
N ILE A 82 5.59 -23.67 1.32
CA ILE A 82 5.56 -24.16 2.72
C ILE A 82 5.31 -25.67 2.76
N GLY A 83 4.52 -26.21 1.83
CA GLY A 83 4.26 -27.65 1.72
C GLY A 83 5.53 -28.46 1.43
N GLU A 84 6.39 -27.97 0.54
CA GLU A 84 7.65 -28.65 0.18
C GLU A 84 8.73 -28.53 1.27
N ALA A 85 8.86 -27.36 1.90
CA ALA A 85 9.87 -27.12 2.94
C ALA A 85 9.52 -27.78 4.29
N SER A 86 8.24 -28.01 4.57
CA SER A 86 7.77 -28.43 5.91
C SER A 86 7.20 -29.84 5.98
N LYS A 87 7.09 -30.56 4.84
CA LYS A 87 6.42 -31.88 4.74
C LYS A 87 5.03 -31.91 5.41
N LEU A 88 4.32 -30.79 5.41
CA LEU A 88 2.99 -30.68 5.97
C LEU A 88 2.00 -31.36 5.03
N LYS A 89 0.98 -32.01 5.58
CA LYS A 89 -0.08 -32.59 4.73
C LYS A 89 -0.82 -31.43 4.03
N PRO A 90 -1.31 -31.62 2.79
CA PRO A 90 -2.04 -30.57 2.06
C PRO A 90 -3.13 -29.89 2.90
N LEU A 91 -3.81 -30.65 3.77
CA LEU A 91 -4.84 -30.16 4.69
C LEU A 91 -4.32 -29.15 5.73
N GLU A 92 -3.08 -29.30 6.23
CA GLU A 92 -2.51 -28.39 7.24
C GLU A 92 -2.15 -27.03 6.63
N VAL A 93 -1.74 -27.00 5.35
CA VAL A 93 -1.47 -25.76 4.61
C VAL A 93 -2.77 -24.98 4.40
N ASP A 94 -3.85 -25.66 4.03
CA ASP A 94 -5.16 -25.03 3.88
C ASP A 94 -5.71 -24.50 5.20
N LEU A 95 -5.56 -25.26 6.30
CA LEU A 95 -5.94 -24.80 7.64
C LEU A 95 -5.13 -23.57 8.05
N LYS A 96 -3.82 -23.56 7.78
CA LYS A 96 -2.97 -22.40 8.09
C LYS A 96 -3.35 -21.16 7.29
N ARG A 97 -3.74 -21.34 6.02
CA ARG A 97 -4.25 -20.26 5.17
C ARG A 97 -5.57 -19.69 5.69
N LEU A 98 -6.48 -20.56 6.15
CA LEU A 98 -7.75 -20.13 6.74
C LEU A 98 -7.55 -19.37 8.06
N GLU A 99 -6.65 -19.84 8.92
CA GLU A 99 -6.27 -19.14 10.16
C GLU A 99 -5.71 -17.74 9.86
N ASP A 100 -4.71 -17.65 8.98
CA ASP A 100 -4.10 -16.36 8.60
C ASP A 100 -5.14 -15.39 8.01
N LEU A 101 -6.10 -15.89 7.22
CA LEU A 101 -7.19 -15.09 6.66
C LEU A 101 -8.15 -14.61 7.76
N SER A 102 -8.54 -15.48 8.67
CA SER A 102 -9.41 -15.14 9.81
C SER A 102 -8.77 -14.04 10.68
N ASP A 103 -7.47 -14.16 10.98
CA ASP A 103 -6.73 -13.16 11.74
C ASP A 103 -6.59 -11.81 11.00
N SER A 104 -6.53 -11.84 9.67
CA SER A 104 -6.55 -10.62 8.85
C SER A 104 -7.90 -9.90 8.98
N ILE A 105 -9.00 -10.64 8.86
CA ILE A 105 -10.36 -10.09 8.96
C ILE A 105 -10.59 -9.46 10.34
N VAL A 106 -10.19 -10.13 11.43
CA VAL A 106 -10.32 -9.59 12.79
C VAL A 106 -9.53 -8.28 12.95
N ARG A 107 -8.30 -8.23 12.43
CA ARG A 107 -7.48 -7.02 12.47
C ARG A 107 -8.10 -5.87 11.67
N ASP A 108 -8.69 -6.17 10.51
CA ASP A 108 -9.38 -5.16 9.71
C ASP A 108 -10.59 -4.59 10.46
N PHE A 109 -11.38 -5.41 11.16
CA PHE A 109 -12.48 -4.91 12.00
C PHE A 109 -12.02 -4.02 13.15
N VAL A 110 -10.92 -4.36 13.81
CA VAL A 110 -10.32 -3.53 14.87
C VAL A 110 -9.88 -2.18 14.31
N LEU A 111 -9.25 -2.18 13.13
CA LEU A 111 -8.82 -0.95 12.47
C LEU A 111 -10.01 -0.10 12.00
N MET A 112 -11.05 -0.72 11.44
CA MET A 112 -12.27 -0.03 11.03
C MET A 112 -12.91 0.69 12.22
N ARG A 113 -13.04 -0.01 13.36
CA ARG A 113 -13.57 0.57 14.59
C ARG A 113 -12.72 1.75 15.10
N LYS A 114 -11.40 1.61 15.06
CA LYS A 114 -10.47 2.68 15.46
C LYS A 114 -10.61 3.92 14.57
N ARG A 115 -10.71 3.75 13.25
CA ARG A 115 -10.92 4.85 12.31
C ARG A 115 -12.29 5.51 12.46
N GLU A 116 -13.33 4.73 12.73
CA GLU A 116 -14.67 5.26 13.04
C GLU A 116 -14.64 6.12 14.31
N GLU A 117 -13.96 5.64 15.35
CA GLU A 117 -13.78 6.38 16.61
C GLU A 117 -12.99 7.66 16.40
N GLU A 118 -11.89 7.61 15.64
CA GLU A 118 -11.12 8.80 15.26
C GLU A 118 -11.97 9.82 14.46
N MET A 119 -12.81 9.36 13.52
CA MET A 119 -13.74 10.23 12.78
C MET A 119 -14.82 10.83 13.69
N ARG A 120 -15.34 10.05 14.65
CA ARG A 120 -16.34 10.52 15.64
C ARG A 120 -15.75 11.56 16.59
N ASP A 121 -14.53 11.35 17.07
CA ASP A 121 -13.81 12.29 17.93
C ASP A 121 -13.47 13.60 17.20
N THR A 122 -13.21 13.54 15.89
CA THR A 122 -12.94 14.72 15.08
C THR A 122 -14.21 15.59 14.90
N ASN A 123 -15.38 14.95 14.70
CA ASN A 123 -16.66 15.65 14.67
C ASN A 123 -17.05 16.21 16.06
N GLY A 124 -16.88 15.44 17.13
CA GLY A 124 -17.21 15.88 18.50
C GLY A 124 -16.34 17.05 18.99
N LYS A 125 -15.06 17.10 18.61
CA LYS A 125 -14.19 18.25 18.89
C LYS A 125 -14.59 19.50 18.12
N SER A 126 -15.07 19.34 16.89
CA SER A 126 -15.54 20.45 16.06
C SER A 126 -16.83 21.06 16.61
N GLU A 127 -17.79 20.23 17.03
CA GLU A 127 -19.05 20.68 17.65
C GLU A 127 -18.81 21.39 19.01
N ASN A 128 -17.94 20.84 19.86
CA ASN A 128 -17.61 21.46 21.15
C ASN A 128 -16.87 22.80 21.01
N THR A 129 -16.02 22.95 19.99
CA THR A 129 -15.31 24.21 19.74
C THR A 129 -16.25 25.29 19.21
N LEU A 130 -17.22 24.93 18.37
CA LEU A 130 -18.26 25.85 17.87
C LEU A 130 -19.22 26.30 18.99
N GLN A 131 -19.59 25.41 19.92
CA GLN A 131 -20.40 25.79 21.09
C GLN A 131 -19.63 26.68 22.07
N ALA A 132 -18.34 26.41 22.30
CA ALA A 132 -17.50 27.26 23.15
C ALA A 132 -17.31 28.67 22.57
N GLN A 133 -17.16 28.80 21.24
CA GLN A 133 -17.10 30.11 20.57
C GLN A 133 -18.45 30.84 20.60
N ASN A 134 -19.58 30.15 20.40
CA ASN A 134 -20.91 30.77 20.47
C ASN A 134 -21.27 31.27 21.88
N ASN A 135 -20.81 30.59 22.95
CA ASN A 135 -21.03 31.05 24.33
C ASN A 135 -20.12 32.21 24.75
N MET A 136 -18.99 32.43 24.07
CA MET A 136 -18.05 33.52 24.39
C MET A 136 -18.45 34.87 23.75
N ILE A 137 -19.34 34.86 22.75
CA ILE A 137 -19.85 36.07 22.07
C ILE A 137 -21.07 36.66 22.81
N MET A 138 -21.64 35.94 23.79
CA MET A 138 -22.82 36.35 24.56
C MET A 138 -22.50 37.00 25.91
N PHE A 139 -21.24 37.37 26.16
CA PHE A 139 -20.78 38.17 27.31
C PHE A 139 -19.91 39.34 26.81
#